data_AF-A0A3D9JQH6-F1
#
_entry.id   AF-A0A3D9JQH6-F1
#
_cell.length_a   1.000
_cell.length_b   1.000
_cell.length_c   1.000
_cell.angle_alpha   90.00
_cell.angle_beta   90.00
_cell.angle_gamma   90.00
#
_symmetry.space_group_name_H-M   'P 1'
#
loop_
_entity.id
_entity.type
_entity.pdbx_description
1 polymer ?
#
loop_
_entity_poly.entity_id
_entity_poly.type
_entity_poly.pdbx_seq_one_letter_code
_entity_poly.pdbx_strand_id
1 'polypeptide(L)'
;MNVSNPALKQKQERLKLFLERLSQDASLSRRHDSASAWSWEELLAYTGYDPRDGTVDVAELVSLTLGKLGIEADAKTMVEYILNGGTIRDFMNVAWHRPEAADMNDSGQACDDG
;
A
#
# COMPACT_ATOMS: atom_id res chain seq x y z
N MET A 1 -31.32 18.99 -43.11
CA MET A 1 -29.90 19.31 -42.87
C MET A 1 -29.30 18.17 -42.06
N ASN A 2 -28.57 17.25 -42.69
CA ASN A 2 -27.91 16.14 -42.00
C ASN A 2 -26.40 16.32 -42.18
N VAL A 3 -25.84 17.25 -41.41
CA VAL A 3 -24.39 17.44 -41.36
C VAL A 3 -23.80 16.26 -40.59
N SER A 4 -23.49 15.19 -41.33
CA SER A 4 -22.54 14.18 -40.88
C SER A 4 -21.22 14.90 -40.67
N ASN A 5 -21.02 15.52 -39.50
CA ASN A 5 -19.92 16.43 -39.27
C ASN A 5 -18.61 15.63 -39.27
N PRO A 6 -17.83 15.66 -40.37
CA PRO A 6 -16.68 14.77 -40.54
C PRO A 6 -15.62 15.05 -39.48
N ALA A 7 -15.55 16.30 -39.01
CA ALA A 7 -14.65 16.74 -37.95
C ALA A 7 -14.97 16.11 -36.58
N LEU A 8 -16.23 15.80 -36.29
CA LEU A 8 -16.60 15.12 -35.04
C LEU A 8 -16.16 13.66 -35.07
N LYS A 9 -16.38 12.97 -36.20
CA LYS A 9 -15.92 11.60 -36.40
C LYS A 9 -14.39 11.51 -36.34
N GLN A 10 -13.69 12.43 -36.98
CA GLN A 10 -12.22 12.49 -36.93
C GLN A 10 -11.69 12.76 -35.52
N LYS A 11 -12.37 13.62 -34.73
CA LYS A 11 -12.01 13.84 -33.32
C LYS A 11 -12.24 12.60 -32.47
N GLN A 12 -13.35 11.89 -32.69
CA GLN A 12 -13.64 10.64 -31.97
C GLN A 12 -12.61 9.55 -32.30
N GLU A 13 -12.21 9.42 -33.57
CA GLU A 13 -11.17 8.47 -33.98
C GLU A 13 -9.80 8.82 -33.37
N ARG A 14 -9.43 10.11 -33.36
CA ARG A 14 -8.19 10.56 -32.70
C ARG A 14 -8.20 10.33 -31.19
N LEU A 15 -9.32 10.59 -30.53
CA LEU A 15 -9.48 10.32 -29.09
C LEU A 15 -9.38 8.81 -28.80
N LYS A 16 -10.01 7.99 -29.63
CA LYS A 16 -9.96 6.53 -29.48
C LYS A 16 -8.52 6.01 -29.61
N LEU A 17 -7.78 6.45 -30.62
CA LEU A 17 -6.36 6.10 -30.81
C LEU A 17 -5.48 6.58 -29.65
N PHE A 18 -5.76 7.76 -29.12
CA PHE A 18 -5.04 8.29 -27.96
C PHE A 18 -5.27 7.45 -26.70
N LEU A 19 -6.53 7.10 -26.41
CA LEU A 19 -6.89 6.26 -25.26
C LEU A 19 -6.34 4.83 -25.39
N GLU A 20 -6.37 4.27 -26.60
CA GLU A 20 -5.78 2.97 -26.88
C GLU A 20 -4.27 2.99 -26.64
N ARG A 21 -3.58 4.05 -27.08
CA ARG A 21 -2.14 4.21 -26.86
C ARG A 21 -1.77 4.45 -25.39
N LEU A 22 -2.62 5.17 -24.64
CA LEU A 22 -2.49 5.30 -23.18
C LEU A 22 -2.69 3.97 -22.47
N SER A 23 -3.66 3.15 -22.90
CA SER A 23 -3.93 1.86 -22.27
C SER A 23 -2.80 0.84 -22.43
N GLN A 24 -1.96 1.03 -23.45
CA GLN A 24 -0.80 0.19 -23.74
C GLN A 24 0.49 0.74 -23.11
N ASP A 25 0.43 1.89 -22.44
CA ASP A 25 1.57 2.48 -21.78
C ASP A 25 1.86 1.75 -20.46
N ALA A 26 2.83 0.83 -20.52
CA ALA A 26 3.28 0.05 -19.38
C ALA A 26 3.85 0.90 -18.23
N SER A 27 4.19 2.18 -18.48
CA SER A 27 4.58 3.12 -17.41
C SER A 27 3.42 3.50 -16.49
N LEU A 28 2.18 3.48 -16.99
CA LEU A 28 0.98 3.66 -16.16
C LEU A 28 0.62 2.40 -15.36
N SER A 29 1.07 1.24 -15.84
CA SER A 29 0.91 -0.05 -15.16
C SER A 29 2.06 -0.37 -14.18
N ARG A 30 3.12 0.46 -14.13
CA ARG A 30 4.10 0.43 -13.05
C ARG A 30 3.54 1.10 -11.80
N ARG A 31 2.44 0.55 -11.28
CA ARG A 31 2.08 0.68 -9.87
C ARG A 31 2.62 -0.53 -9.14
N HIS A 32 3.94 -0.71 -9.23
CA HIS A 32 4.62 -1.83 -8.60
C HIS A 32 6.00 -1.40 -8.13
N ASP A 33 6.05 -0.39 -7.27
CA ASP A 33 7.17 -0.21 -6.35
C ASP A 33 6.66 0.39 -5.05
N SER A 34 6.82 -0.42 -3.99
CA SER A 34 6.60 -0.17 -2.57
C SER A 34 5.17 -0.26 -2.03
N ALA A 35 5.07 -0.94 -0.90
CA ALA A 35 4.00 -0.86 0.09
C ALA A 35 3.85 0.56 0.71
N SER A 36 4.18 1.63 -0.03
CA SER A 36 4.09 3.02 0.42
C SER A 36 3.79 3.93 -0.76
N ALA A 37 2.53 4.28 -0.97
CA ALA A 37 2.23 5.48 -1.75
C ALA A 37 1.02 6.24 -1.26
N TRP A 38 0.49 5.89 -0.08
CA TRP A 38 -0.49 6.77 0.54
C TRP A 38 0.29 7.98 1.05
N SER A 39 0.01 9.15 0.47
CA SER A 39 0.53 10.40 0.97
C SER A 39 0.01 10.64 2.39
N TRP A 40 0.67 11.50 3.17
CA TRP A 40 0.16 11.82 4.51
C TRP A 40 -1.22 12.47 4.45
N GLU A 41 -1.49 13.23 3.39
CA GLU A 41 -2.79 13.84 3.11
C GLU A 41 -3.86 12.77 2.83
N GLU A 42 -3.53 11.72 2.08
CA GLU A 42 -4.46 10.61 1.82
C GLU A 42 -4.75 9.79 3.08
N LEU A 43 -3.73 9.57 3.92
CA LEU A 43 -3.89 8.89 5.21
C LEU A 43 -4.82 9.69 6.14
N LEU A 44 -4.60 10.99 6.26
CA LEU A 44 -5.44 11.87 7.07
C LEU A 44 -6.87 11.94 6.51
N ALA A 45 -7.02 12.07 5.20
CA ALA A 45 -8.34 12.07 4.58
C ALA A 45 -9.11 10.77 4.84
N TYR A 46 -8.42 9.63 4.82
CA TYR A 46 -9.02 8.33 5.10
C TYR A 46 -9.44 8.17 6.57
N THR A 47 -8.68 8.73 7.50
CA THR A 47 -8.99 8.67 8.94
C THR A 47 -10.08 9.66 9.37
N GLY A 48 -10.76 10.26 8.39
CA GLY A 48 -11.86 11.18 8.61
C GLY A 48 -11.40 12.58 9.04
N TYR A 49 -10.14 12.95 8.78
CA TYR A 49 -9.65 14.27 9.12
C TYR A 49 -10.42 15.38 8.40
N ASP A 50 -11.21 16.16 9.16
CA ASP A 50 -11.80 17.41 8.69
C ASP A 50 -10.97 18.59 9.27
N PRO A 51 -10.32 19.40 8.41
CA PRO A 51 -9.59 20.60 8.83
C PRO A 51 -10.43 21.61 9.60
N ARG A 52 -11.76 21.55 9.53
CA ARG A 52 -12.69 22.48 10.18
C ARG A 52 -13.02 22.11 11.62
N ASP A 53 -13.09 20.82 11.93
CA ASP A 53 -13.40 20.32 13.27
C ASP A 53 -12.17 19.71 13.97
N GLY A 54 -11.10 19.42 13.22
CA GLY A 54 -9.84 18.86 13.72
C GLY A 54 -9.97 17.44 14.26
N THR A 55 -11.06 16.75 13.96
CA THR A 55 -11.28 15.37 14.41
C THR A 55 -10.48 14.40 13.56
N VAL A 56 -9.97 13.34 14.17
CA VAL A 56 -9.22 12.31 13.47
C VAL A 56 -9.36 10.99 14.22
N ASP A 57 -9.58 9.90 13.49
CA ASP A 57 -9.46 8.56 14.07
C ASP A 57 -7.98 8.20 14.23
N VAL A 58 -7.48 8.38 15.45
CA VAL A 58 -6.09 8.10 15.79
C VAL A 58 -5.79 6.59 15.73
N ALA A 59 -6.76 5.73 16.05
CA ALA A 59 -6.55 4.29 16.01
C ALA A 59 -6.38 3.81 14.57
N GLU A 60 -7.20 4.32 13.65
CA GLU A 60 -7.08 4.05 12.22
C GLU A 60 -5.76 4.64 11.67
N LEU A 61 -5.42 5.89 12.04
CA LEU A 61 -4.19 6.55 11.59
C LEU A 61 -2.93 5.79 12.00
N VAL A 62 -2.88 5.32 13.25
CA VAL A 62 -1.76 4.53 13.76
C VAL A 62 -1.68 3.19 13.03
N SER A 63 -2.80 2.52 12.80
CA SER A 63 -2.84 1.23 12.09
C SER A 63 -2.34 1.36 10.65
N LEU A 64 -2.77 2.40 9.93
CA LEU A 64 -2.27 2.68 8.58
C LEU A 64 -0.79 3.06 8.56
N THR A 65 -0.33 3.79 9.58
CA THR A 65 1.08 4.17 9.71
C THR A 65 1.96 2.94 9.96
N LEU A 66 1.51 2.01 10.80
CA LEU A 66 2.20 0.74 11.04
C LEU A 66 2.27 -0.10 9.74
N GLY A 67 1.17 -0.21 9.01
CA GLY A 67 1.15 -0.88 7.70
C GLY A 67 2.09 -0.24 6.69
N LYS A 68 2.17 1.10 6.65
CA LYS A 68 3.13 1.85 5.80
C LYS A 68 4.60 1.59 6.18
N LEU A 69 4.86 1.27 7.44
CA LEU A 69 6.20 0.88 7.93
C LEU A 69 6.49 -0.62 7.70
N GLY A 70 5.58 -1.36 7.06
CA GLY A 70 5.71 -2.80 6.84
C GLY A 70 5.45 -3.64 8.09
N ILE A 71 4.85 -3.05 9.12
CA ILE A 71 4.50 -3.73 10.37
C ILE A 71 3.07 -4.27 10.24
N GLU A 72 2.95 -5.60 10.30
CA GLU A 72 1.66 -6.30 10.28
C GLU A 72 1.02 -6.29 11.67
N ALA A 73 0.68 -5.09 12.16
CA ALA A 73 -0.03 -4.89 13.42
C ALA A 73 -0.90 -3.62 13.37
N ASP A 74 -1.97 -3.63 14.14
CA ASP A 74 -2.89 -2.50 14.28
C ASP A 74 -2.67 -1.74 15.61
N ALA A 75 -3.36 -0.61 15.75
CA ALA A 75 -3.30 0.20 16.95
C ALA A 75 -3.75 -0.58 18.20
N LYS A 76 -4.70 -1.51 18.05
CA LYS A 76 -5.17 -2.36 19.16
C LYS A 76 -4.04 -3.24 19.67
N THR A 77 -3.32 -3.91 18.78
CA THR A 77 -2.19 -4.78 19.12
C THR A 77 -1.09 -3.99 19.81
N MET A 78 -0.80 -2.78 19.32
CA MET A 78 0.17 -1.88 19.96
C MET A 78 -0.29 -1.48 21.38
N VAL A 79 -1.56 -1.14 21.57
CA VAL A 79 -2.12 -0.78 22.87
C VAL A 79 -2.08 -1.96 23.84
N GLU A 80 -2.47 -3.16 23.41
CA GLU A 80 -2.40 -4.37 24.23
C GLU A 80 -0.96 -4.67 24.69
N TYR A 81 0.02 -4.50 23.81
CA TYR A 81 1.43 -4.65 24.15
C TYR A 81 1.87 -3.66 25.25
N ILE A 82 1.44 -2.40 25.14
CA ILE A 82 1.73 -1.36 26.14
C ILE A 82 1.04 -1.66 27.48
N LEU A 83 -0.22 -2.10 27.45
CA LEU A 83 -0.96 -2.48 28.65
C LEU A 83 -0.33 -3.66 29.39
N ASN A 84 0.39 -4.52 28.68
CA ASN A 84 1.16 -5.64 29.25
C ASN A 84 2.55 -5.22 29.79
N GLY A 85 2.85 -3.91 29.84
CA GLY A 85 4.09 -3.36 30.41
C GLY A 85 5.21 -3.13 29.41
N GLY A 86 4.95 -3.31 28.11
CA GLY A 86 5.89 -2.97 27.05
C GLY A 86 5.91 -1.48 26.72
N THR A 87 6.93 -1.02 25.97
CA THR A 87 6.98 0.35 25.45
C THR A 87 6.74 0.40 23.93
N ILE A 88 6.34 1.55 23.40
CA ILE A 88 6.22 1.76 21.94
C ILE A 88 7.55 1.46 21.24
N ARG A 89 8.69 1.84 21.85
CA ARG A 89 10.02 1.57 21.27
C ARG A 89 10.27 0.08 21.12
N ASP A 90 9.93 -0.69 22.15
CA ASP A 90 10.12 -2.14 22.14
C ASP A 90 9.17 -2.81 21.15
N PHE A 91 7.91 -2.37 21.09
CA PHE A 91 6.92 -2.83 20.11
C PHE A 91 7.44 -2.66 18.68
N MET A 92 7.94 -1.47 18.35
CA MET A 92 8.52 -1.19 17.04
C MET A 92 9.69 -2.15 16.79
N ASN A 93 10.68 -2.23 17.69
CA ASN A 93 11.85 -3.09 17.49
C ASN A 93 11.49 -4.57 17.28
N VAL A 94 10.50 -5.11 17.99
CA VAL A 94 10.05 -6.50 17.81
C VAL A 94 9.34 -6.69 16.48
N ALA A 95 8.49 -5.75 16.09
CA ALA A 95 7.71 -5.81 14.85
C ALA A 95 8.58 -5.68 13.59
N TRP A 96 9.65 -4.90 13.64
CA TRP A 96 10.63 -4.78 12.54
C TRP A 96 11.47 -6.05 12.33
N HIS A 97 11.58 -6.91 13.35
CA HIS A 97 12.42 -8.10 13.33
C HIS A 97 11.64 -9.41 13.16
N ARG A 98 10.45 -9.39 12.56
CA ARG A 98 9.82 -10.61 12.07
C ARG A 98 10.25 -10.84 10.61
N PRO A 99 11.41 -11.48 10.33
CA PRO A 99 11.58 -12.08 9.02
C PRO A 99 10.51 -13.16 8.90
N GLU A 100 9.82 -13.10 7.78
CA GLU A 100 8.98 -14.16 7.23
C GLU A 100 9.76 -15.49 7.29
N ALA A 101 9.52 -16.29 8.34
CA ALA A 101 10.13 -17.60 8.46
C ALA A 101 9.22 -18.63 7.80
N ALA A 102 9.46 -18.95 6.53
CA ALA A 102 9.07 -20.23 5.92
C ALA A 102 9.65 -20.41 4.50
N ASP A 103 10.96 -20.70 4.39
CA ASP A 103 11.43 -21.60 3.34
C ASP A 103 11.93 -22.88 4.02
N MET A 104 10.99 -23.80 4.23
CA MET A 104 11.24 -25.21 4.48
C MET A 104 11.63 -25.84 3.14
N ASN A 105 12.90 -26.22 2.98
CA ASN A 105 13.31 -27.32 2.11
C ASN A 105 14.61 -27.88 2.70
N ASP A 106 14.53 -28.85 3.61
CA ASP A 106 14.36 -30.28 3.35
C ASP A 106 15.60 -30.94 2.72
N SER A 107 16.20 -31.80 3.54
CA SER A 107 16.95 -33.01 3.21
C SER A 107 18.19 -32.94 2.32
N GLY A 108 19.35 -33.16 2.96
CA GLY A 108 20.61 -33.44 2.28
C GLY A 108 21.71 -33.93 3.21
N GLN A 109 21.38 -34.77 4.19
CA GLN A 109 22.37 -35.49 4.98
C GLN A 109 22.91 -36.65 4.14
N ALA A 110 24.15 -36.54 3.68
CA ALA A 110 24.93 -37.66 3.18
C ALA A 110 26.25 -37.70 3.95
N CYS A 111 26.33 -38.67 4.85
CA CYS A 111 27.59 -39.17 5.37
C CYS A 111 28.39 -39.70 4.18
N ASP A 112 29.66 -39.32 4.05
CA ASP A 112 30.62 -40.15 3.33
C ASP A 112 31.95 -40.10 4.09
N ASP A 113 32.15 -41.14 4.91
CA ASP A 113 33.44 -41.56 5.45
C ASP A 113 33.94 -42.68 4.52
N GLY A 114 35.06 -42.43 3.84
CA GLY A 114 35.74 -43.40 2.98
C GLY A 114 37.12 -42.94 2.55
#